data_AF-A0A1G0KU72-F1
#
_entry.id   AF-A0A1G0KU72-F1
#
_cell.length_a   1.000
_cell.length_b   1.000
_cell.length_c   1.000
_cell.angle_alpha   90.00
_cell.angle_beta   90.00
_cell.angle_gamma   90.00
#
_symmetry.space_group_name_H-M   'P 1'
#
loop_
_entity.id
_entity.type
_entity.pdbx_description
1 polymer ?
#
loop_
_entity_poly.entity_id
_entity_poly.type
_entity_poly.pdbx_seq_one_letter_code
_entity_poly.pdbx_strand_id
1 'polypeptide(L)' 'MSKRKANAADRSVLGSLRVAKQDLEAWLSGVPNVMDLDPVAVSCELSHRPATIYGKWAWPDRAMLEVVAGL' A
#
# COMPACT_ATOMS: atom_id res chain seq x y z
N MET A 1 12.30 1.24 33.64
CA MET A 1 11.67 0.41 32.59
C MET A 1 11.12 1.32 31.50
N SER A 2 11.86 1.50 30.40
CA SER A 2 11.40 2.31 29.26
C SER A 2 10.39 1.49 28.45
N LYS A 3 9.11 1.90 28.45
CA LYS A 3 8.09 1.31 27.60
C LYS A 3 8.45 1.66 26.15
N ARG A 4 8.99 0.70 25.39
CA ARG A 4 9.01 0.83 23.92
C ARG A 4 7.55 0.93 23.48
N LYS A 5 7.10 2.13 23.11
CA LYS A 5 5.86 2.27 22.32
C LYS A 5 6.12 1.46 21.05
N ALA A 6 5.45 0.32 20.89
CA ALA A 6 5.21 -0.17 19.55
C ALA A 6 4.53 1.00 18.82
N ASN A 7 5.12 1.50 17.74
CA ASN A 7 4.47 2.50 16.91
C ASN A 7 3.09 1.94 16.59
N ALA A 8 2.04 2.52 17.16
CA ALA A 8 0.69 2.13 16.85
C ALA A 8 0.47 2.57 15.40
N ALA A 9 0.70 1.65 14.46
CA ALA A 9 0.40 1.90 13.06
C ALA A 9 -1.06 2.33 12.98
N ASP A 10 -1.29 3.45 12.29
CA ASP A 10 -2.63 4.00 12.14
C ASP A 10 -3.56 2.93 11.54
N ARG A 11 -4.72 2.75 12.17
CA ARG A 11 -5.73 1.78 11.73
C ARG A 11 -6.22 2.05 10.30
N SER A 12 -6.23 3.30 9.85
CA SER A 12 -6.61 3.66 8.48
C SER A 12 -5.57 3.15 7.47
N VAL A 13 -4.28 3.26 7.82
CA VAL A 13 -3.16 2.70 7.05
C VAL A 13 -3.23 1.17 7.04
N LEU A 14 -3.44 0.53 8.20
CA LEU A 14 -3.57 -0.94 8.28
C LEU A 14 -4.77 -1.45 7.47
N GLY A 15 -5.89 -0.72 7.47
CA GLY A 15 -7.06 -1.03 6.65
C GLY A 15 -6.73 -0.94 5.16
N SER A 16 -6.02 0.11 4.75
CA SER A 16 -5.58 0.29 3.35
C SER A 16 -4.62 -0.81 2.89
N LEU A 17 -3.68 -1.24 3.75
CA LEU A 17 -2.78 -2.36 3.47
C LEU A 17 -3.52 -3.70 3.38
N ARG A 18 -4.59 -3.88 4.17
CA ARG A 18 -5.43 -5.09 4.08
C ARG A 18 -6.13 -5.18 2.73
N VAL A 19 -6.66 -4.07 2.23
CA VAL A 19 -7.24 -4.00 0.87
C VAL A 19 -6.16 -4.29 -0.17
N ALA A 20 -4.97 -3.69 -0.04
CA ALA A 20 -3.85 -3.96 -0.92
C ALA A 20 -3.47 -5.44 -1.02
N LYS A 21 -3.48 -6.14 0.12
CA LYS A 21 -3.25 -7.58 0.17
C LYS A 21 -4.33 -8.36 -0.58
N GLN A 22 -5.60 -8.00 -0.41
CA GLN A 22 -6.71 -8.66 -1.10
C GLN A 22 -6.62 -8.49 -2.62
N ASP A 23 -6.28 -7.28 -3.06
CA ASP A 23 -6.04 -7.04 -4.49
C ASP A 23 -4.87 -7.92 -4.98
N LEU A 24 -3.74 -7.91 -4.27
CA LEU A 24 -2.54 -8.68 -4.61
C LEU A 24 -2.81 -10.19 -4.77
N GLU A 25 -3.78 -10.76 -4.04
CA GLU A 25 -4.15 -12.18 -4.14
C GLU A 25 -4.56 -12.60 -5.56
N ALA A 26 -5.11 -11.69 -6.37
CA ALA A 26 -5.44 -11.97 -7.77
C ALA A 26 -4.18 -12.30 -8.61
N TRP A 27 -3.12 -11.49 -8.50
CA TRP A 27 -1.86 -11.74 -9.21
C TRP A 27 -1.12 -12.95 -8.64
N LEU A 28 -1.10 -13.11 -7.31
CA LEU A 28 -0.44 -14.25 -6.65
C LEU A 28 -1.04 -15.59 -7.08
N SER A 29 -2.34 -15.64 -7.36
CA SER A 29 -3.00 -16.86 -7.86
C SER A 29 -2.56 -17.25 -9.28
N GLY A 30 -2.04 -16.29 -10.06
CA GLY A 30 -1.64 -16.48 -11.45
C GLY A 30 -0.18 -16.88 -11.64
N VAL A 31 0.63 -16.93 -10.57
CA VAL A 31 2.05 -17.26 -10.64
C VAL A 31 2.41 -18.43 -9.72
N PRO A 32 3.28 -19.35 -10.16
CA PRO A 32 3.74 -20.46 -9.34
C PRO A 32 4.71 -20.00 -8.23
N ASN A 33 5.42 -18.89 -8.45
CA ASN A 33 6.32 -18.29 -7.48
C ASN A 33 6.12 -16.76 -7.46
N VAL A 34 6.02 -16.17 -6.27
CA VAL A 34 5.89 -14.71 -6.07
C VAL A 34 7.05 -13.93 -6.67
N MET A 35 8.25 -14.53 -6.73
CA MET A 35 9.44 -13.89 -7.30
C MET A 35 9.35 -13.72 -8.82
N ASP A 36 8.36 -14.36 -9.46
CA ASP A 36 8.12 -14.22 -10.90
C ASP A 36 7.29 -12.96 -11.23
N LEU A 37 6.73 -12.30 -10.22
CA LEU A 37 6.06 -11.00 -10.39
C LEU A 37 7.10 -9.90 -10.54
N ASP A 38 6.87 -8.96 -11.45
CA ASP A 38 7.58 -7.67 -11.45
C ASP A 38 7.09 -6.84 -10.24
N PRO A 39 7.93 -6.66 -9.21
CA PRO A 39 7.50 -5.98 -8.00
C PRO A 39 7.18 -4.50 -8.23
N VAL A 40 7.81 -3.87 -9.22
CA VAL A 40 7.58 -2.45 -9.54
C VAL A 40 6.26 -2.30 -10.27
N ALA A 41 6.00 -3.12 -11.29
CA ALA A 41 4.74 -3.08 -12.03
C ALA A 41 3.54 -3.35 -11.11
N VAL A 42 3.63 -4.41 -10.29
CA VAL A 42 2.57 -4.75 -9.33
C VAL A 42 2.39 -3.65 -8.28
N SER A 43 3.46 -3.04 -7.77
CA SER A 43 3.37 -1.92 -6.83
C SER A 43 2.67 -0.71 -7.46
N CYS A 44 2.97 -0.40 -8.73
CA CYS A 44 2.30 0.68 -9.47
C CYS A 44 0.80 0.40 -9.61
N GLU A 45 0.42 -0.81 -9.99
CA GLU A 45 -0.99 -1.21 -10.12
C GLU A 45 -1.74 -1.14 -8.78
N LEU A 46 -1.15 -1.68 -7.71
CA LEU A 46 -1.74 -1.61 -6.36
C LEU A 46 -1.83 -0.18 -5.82
N SER A 47 -0.98 0.72 -6.28
CA SER A 47 -0.99 2.14 -5.89
C SER A 47 -1.95 2.98 -6.73
N HIS A 48 -2.28 2.53 -7.94
CA HIS A 48 -3.20 3.20 -8.85
C HIS A 48 -4.67 2.88 -8.54
N ARG A 49 -5.08 3.16 -7.29
CA ARG A 49 -6.45 3.00 -6.84
C ARG A 49 -6.87 4.13 -5.91
N PRO A 50 -8.16 4.46 -5.83
CA PRO A 50 -8.61 5.39 -4.81
C PRO A 50 -8.57 4.70 -3.43
N ALA A 51 -8.04 5.40 -2.43
CA ALA A 51 -7.96 4.95 -1.04
C ALA A 51 -8.52 5.99 -0.08
N THR A 52 -8.99 5.56 1.09
CA THR A 52 -9.51 6.45 2.13
C THR A 52 -8.61 6.41 3.36
N ILE A 53 -7.95 7.53 3.65
CA ILE A 53 -7.06 7.70 4.81
C ILE A 53 -7.70 8.76 5.71
N TYR A 54 -8.01 8.42 6.96
CA TYR A 54 -8.76 9.28 7.89
C TYR A 54 -10.05 9.90 7.29
N GLY A 55 -10.79 9.14 6.46
CA GLY A 55 -12.01 9.61 5.82
C GLY A 55 -11.80 10.54 4.62
N LYS A 56 -10.55 10.82 4.23
CA LYS A 56 -10.21 11.59 3.04
C LYS A 56 -9.86 10.65 1.89
N TRP A 57 -10.44 10.92 0.72
CA TRP A 57 -10.05 10.24 -0.51
C TRP A 57 -8.67 10.71 -0.96
N ALA A 58 -7.83 9.75 -1.33
CA ALA A 58 -6.52 9.96 -1.89
C ALA A 58 -6.26 8.98 -3.04
N TRP A 59 -5.42 9.39 -3.98
CA TRP A 59 -4.79 8.52 -4.96
C TRP A 59 -3.34 8.33 -4.49
N PRO A 60 -2.98 7.17 -3.91
CA PRO A 60 -1.68 6.97 -3.27
C PRO A 60 -0.49 7.25 -4.17
N ASP A 61 -0.56 6.83 -5.43
CA ASP A 61 0.44 7.11 -6.47
C ASP A 61 0.65 8.62 -6.67
N ARG A 62 -0.43 9.38 -6.85
CA ARG A 62 -0.37 10.85 -7.04
C ARG A 62 0.14 11.55 -5.78
N ALA A 63 -0.37 11.17 -4.62
CA ALA A 63 0.06 11.73 -3.34
C ALA A 63 1.55 11.47 -3.08
N MET A 64 2.05 10.29 -3.45
CA MET A 64 3.48 9.97 -3.35
C MET A 64 4.31 10.79 -4.34
N LEU A 65 3.84 10.96 -5.59
CA LEU A 65 4.51 11.79 -6.58
C LEU A 65 4.60 13.26 -6.15
N GLU A 66 3.54 13.82 -5.56
CA GLU A 66 3.55 15.17 -4.99
C GLU A 66 4.61 15.32 -3.90
N VAL A 67 4.73 14.33 -3.02
CA VAL A 67 5.75 14.31 -1.96
C VAL A 67 7.16 14.20 -2.54
N VAL A 68 7.37 13.33 -3.53
CA VAL A 68 8.69 13.12 -4.16
C VAL A 68 9.11 14.31 -5.00
N ALA A 69 8.19 14.93 -5.75
CA ALA A 69 8.48 16.11 -6.56
C ALA A 69 8.70 17.38 -5.72
N GLY A 70 8.27 17.38 -4.46
CA GLY A 70 8.53 18.45 -3.50
C GLY A 70 9.86 18.33 -2.75
N LEU A 71 10.68 17.30 -3.05
CA LEU A 71 12.05 17.13 -2.55
C LEU A 71 13.08 17.76 -3.51
#